data_AF-A0A2I1K678-F1
#
_entry.id   AF-A0A2I1K678-F1
#
_cell.length_a   1.000
_cell.length_b   1.000
_cell.length_c   1.000
_cell.angle_alpha   90.00
_cell.angle_beta   90.00
_cell.angle_gamma   90.00
#
_symmetry.space_group_name_H-M   'P 1'
#
loop_
_entity.id
_entity.type
_entity.pdbx_description
1 polymer ?
#
loop_
_entity_poly.entity_id
_entity_poly.type
_entity_poly.pdbx_seq_one_letter_code
_entity_poly.pdbx_strand_id
1 'polypeptide(L)'
;MILKEDQEYLKTLTTDNGSEFSNLSQLENGLKDIEVFFIHAYSAWEKGTNERHNRMLREFLPKGTSFKNLIYQELAHYTNTINNRFRKILDYQTPNDCYIMEVAKLQDTLREVG
;
A
#
# COMPACT_ATOMS: atom_id res chain seq x y z
N MET A 1 2.92 -2.88 0.75
CA MET A 1 3.54 -3.77 -0.25
C MET A 1 2.41 -4.61 -0.78
N ILE A 2 1.99 -4.39 -2.03
CA ILE A 2 0.96 -5.20 -2.67
C ILE A 2 1.68 -6.46 -3.15
N LEU A 3 1.22 -7.64 -2.72
CA LEU A 3 1.80 -8.89 -3.19
C LEU A 3 1.27 -9.16 -4.61
N LYS A 4 2.07 -9.83 -5.43
CA LYS A 4 1.72 -10.12 -6.84
C LYS A 4 0.41 -10.94 -6.96
N GLU A 5 0.10 -11.67 -5.91
CA GLU A 5 -1.08 -12.50 -5.71
C GLU A 5 -2.35 -11.69 -5.41
N ASP A 6 -2.23 -10.40 -5.10
CA ASP A 6 -3.36 -9.50 -4.83
C ASP A 6 -3.75 -8.63 -6.04
N GLN A 7 -3.09 -8.82 -7.19
CA GLN A 7 -3.26 -7.97 -8.37
C GLN A 7 -4.69 -7.97 -8.91
N GLU A 8 -5.44 -9.07 -8.74
CA GLU A 8 -6.83 -9.17 -9.17
C GLU A 8 -7.80 -8.26 -8.39
N TYR A 9 -7.43 -7.85 -7.18
CA TYR A 9 -8.23 -6.94 -6.34
C TYR A 9 -7.77 -5.48 -6.43
N LEU A 10 -6.63 -5.22 -7.07
CA LEU A 10 -6.09 -3.89 -7.23
C LEU A 10 -6.73 -3.22 -8.44
N LYS A 11 -7.64 -2.29 -8.22
CA LYS A 11 -8.34 -1.55 -9.30
C LYS A 11 -7.67 -0.24 -9.65
N THR A 12 -7.13 0.44 -8.64
CA THR A 12 -6.56 1.77 -8.81
C THR A 12 -5.29 1.92 -7.98
N LEU A 13 -4.40 2.80 -8.44
CA LEU A 13 -3.19 3.17 -7.73
C LEU A 13 -3.09 4.70 -7.66
N THR A 14 -3.08 5.25 -6.47
CA THR A 14 -2.89 6.69 -6.28
C THR A 14 -1.46 6.97 -5.84
N THR A 15 -0.71 7.76 -6.62
CA THR A 15 0.66 8.18 -6.30
C THR A 15 0.78 9.68 -6.24
N ASP A 16 1.91 10.17 -5.74
CA ASP A 16 2.24 11.57 -5.86
C ASP A 16 3.04 11.87 -7.12
N ASN A 17 3.25 13.16 -7.38
CA ASN A 17 4.05 13.65 -8.51
C ASN A 17 5.56 13.56 -8.26
N GLY A 18 6.02 12.64 -7.40
CA GLY A 18 7.43 12.35 -7.24
C GLY A 18 8.05 11.89 -8.55
N SER A 19 9.26 12.36 -8.86
CA SER A 19 9.97 11.99 -10.08
C SER A 19 10.25 10.48 -10.18
N GLU A 20 10.33 9.80 -9.05
CA GLU A 20 10.43 8.34 -8.93
C GLU A 20 9.23 7.60 -9.53
N PHE A 21 8.08 8.28 -9.64
CA PHE A 21 6.84 7.76 -10.20
C PHE A 21 6.60 8.19 -11.65
N SER A 22 7.54 8.93 -12.26
CA SER A 22 7.43 9.34 -13.68
C SER A 22 7.33 8.15 -14.66
N ASN A 23 7.89 6.99 -14.28
CA ASN A 23 7.78 5.76 -15.06
C ASN A 23 6.46 4.99 -14.82
N LEU A 24 5.64 5.36 -13.83
CA LEU A 24 4.32 4.73 -13.65
C LEU A 24 3.38 5.04 -14.80
N SER A 25 3.51 6.22 -15.41
CA SER A 25 2.81 6.57 -16.65
C SER A 25 3.16 5.61 -17.80
N GLN A 26 4.34 4.99 -17.78
CA GLN A 26 4.72 3.96 -18.75
C GLN A 26 4.15 2.59 -18.38
N LEU A 27 3.97 2.31 -17.08
CA LEU A 27 3.37 1.08 -16.56
C LEU A 27 1.85 1.02 -16.76
N GLU A 28 1.14 2.15 -16.89
CA GLU A 28 -0.28 2.18 -17.28
C GLU A 28 -0.55 1.35 -18.54
N ASN A 29 0.39 1.31 -19.50
CA ASN A 29 0.24 0.51 -20.71
C ASN A 29 0.41 -1.00 -20.49
N GLY A 30 1.08 -1.42 -19.40
CA GLY A 30 1.34 -2.82 -19.05
C GLY A 30 0.42 -3.38 -17.97
N LEU A 31 -0.20 -2.52 -17.17
CA LEU A 31 -1.17 -2.86 -16.13
C LEU A 31 -2.58 -2.64 -16.70
N LYS A 32 -2.99 -3.51 -17.64
CA LYS A 32 -4.21 -3.36 -18.44
C LYS A 32 -5.51 -3.11 -17.65
N ASP A 33 -5.53 -3.40 -16.35
CA ASP A 33 -6.72 -3.33 -15.49
C ASP A 33 -6.54 -2.46 -14.23
N ILE A 34 -5.47 -1.65 -14.13
CA ILE A 34 -5.22 -0.76 -12.98
C ILE A 34 -5.15 0.71 -13.45
N GLU A 35 -6.07 1.54 -12.96
CA GLU A 35 -6.07 2.99 -13.22
C GLU A 35 -5.10 3.72 -12.28
N VAL A 36 -4.21 4.56 -12.81
CA VAL A 36 -3.26 5.33 -12.00
C VAL A 36 -3.75 6.77 -11.83
N PHE A 37 -3.78 7.24 -10.59
CA PHE A 37 -4.19 8.60 -10.23
C PHE A 37 -3.03 9.35 -9.58
N PHE A 38 -2.84 10.61 -9.98
CA PHE A 38 -1.81 11.47 -9.42
C PHE A 38 -2.41 12.54 -8.51
N ILE A 39 -1.84 12.69 -7.33
CA ILE A 39 -2.25 13.68 -6.33
C ILE A 39 -1.97 15.10 -6.81
N HIS A 40 -2.87 16.04 -6.50
CA HIS A 40 -2.72 17.43 -6.90
C HIS A 40 -1.51 18.09 -6.23
N ALA A 41 -0.84 18.99 -6.96
CA ALA A 41 0.25 19.76 -6.37
C ALA A 41 -0.24 20.56 -5.15
N TYR A 42 0.55 20.54 -4.07
CA TYR A 42 0.26 21.23 -2.80
C TYR A 42 -0.91 20.66 -1.97
N SER A 43 -1.47 19.51 -2.34
CA SER A 43 -2.56 18.84 -1.59
C SER A 43 -2.04 17.82 -0.58
N ALA A 44 -1.37 18.28 0.47
CA ALA A 44 -0.77 17.39 1.49
C ALA A 44 -1.81 16.51 2.21
N TRP A 45 -3.07 16.94 2.31
CA TRP A 45 -4.14 16.18 2.94
C TRP A 45 -4.51 14.89 2.19
N GLU A 46 -4.26 14.83 0.88
CA GLU A 46 -4.52 13.64 0.05
C GLU A 46 -3.52 12.49 0.37
N LYS A 47 -2.47 12.77 1.15
CA LYS A 47 -1.40 11.81 1.51
C LYS A 47 -1.38 11.38 2.97
N GLY A 48 -2.34 11.82 3.79
CA GLY A 48 -2.26 11.65 5.24
C GLY A 48 -2.04 10.19 5.70
N THR A 49 -2.64 9.23 5.00
CA THR A 49 -2.45 7.80 5.28
C THR A 49 -1.04 7.31 4.94
N ASN A 50 -0.49 7.74 3.80
CA ASN A 50 0.86 7.37 3.37
C ASN A 50 1.92 7.94 4.31
N GLU A 51 1.78 9.20 4.74
CA GLU A 51 2.68 9.82 5.70
C GLU A 51 2.66 9.12 7.06
N ARG A 52 1.46 8.74 7.52
CA ARG A 52 1.31 7.96 8.75
C ARG A 52 1.97 6.59 8.62
N HIS A 53 1.83 5.93 7.46
CA HIS A 53 2.48 4.64 7.21
C HIS A 53 4.00 4.74 7.16
N ASN A 54 4.53 5.76 6.47
CA ASN A 54 5.95 6.06 6.42
C ASN A 54 6.51 6.32 7.82
N ARG A 55 5.77 7.01 8.70
CA ARG A 55 6.18 7.21 10.10
C ARG A 55 6.33 5.90 10.87
N MET A 56 5.45 4.92 10.65
CA MET A 56 5.58 3.60 11.29
C MET A 56 6.82 2.84 10.79
N LEU A 57 7.16 2.93 9.50
CA LEU A 57 8.42 2.39 8.99
C LEU A 57 9.65 3.07 9.63
N ARG A 58 9.56 4.36 9.98
CA ARG A 58 10.64 5.09 10.67
C ARG A 58 10.90 4.63 12.10
N GLU A 59 10.01 3.83 12.70
CA GLU A 59 10.30 3.15 13.98
C GLU A 59 11.40 2.08 13.82
N PHE A 60 11.51 1.48 12.63
CA PHE A 60 12.52 0.46 12.32
C PHE A 60 13.72 1.04 11.54
N LEU A 61 13.47 2.04 10.70
CA LEU A 61 14.47 2.67 9.85
C LEU A 61 14.54 4.17 10.13
N PRO A 62 15.26 4.58 11.19
CA PRO A 62 15.40 5.98 11.57
C PRO A 62 15.84 6.87 10.41
N LYS A 63 15.56 8.17 10.52
CA LYS A 63 15.96 9.13 9.48
C LYS A 63 17.49 9.12 9.34
N GLY A 64 17.97 9.08 8.10
CA GLY A 64 19.40 8.96 7.80
C GLY A 64 19.90 7.53 7.62
N THR A 65 19.11 6.51 7.99
CA THR A 65 19.43 5.12 7.67
C THR A 65 19.30 4.87 6.17
N SER A 66 20.36 4.33 5.56
CA SER A 66 20.36 3.93 4.15
C SER A 66 19.57 2.63 3.97
N PHE A 67 18.72 2.60 2.95
CA PHE A 67 18.00 1.39 2.53
C PHE A 67 18.88 0.44 1.71
N LYS A 68 20.11 0.84 1.35
CA LYS A 68 20.98 0.09 0.41
C LYS A 68 21.27 -1.34 0.86
N ASN A 69 21.40 -1.56 2.17
CA ASN A 69 21.74 -2.87 2.74
C ASN A 69 20.52 -3.56 3.39
N LEU A 70 19.31 -3.00 3.24
CA LEU A 70 18.11 -3.58 3.82
C LEU A 70 17.78 -4.87 3.07
N ILE A 71 17.83 -6.00 3.78
CA ILE A 71 17.51 -7.29 3.16
C ILE A 71 15.99 -7.55 3.20
N TYR A 72 15.52 -8.38 2.27
CA TYR A 72 14.09 -8.69 2.17
C TYR A 72 13.49 -9.22 3.47
N GLN A 73 14.24 -10.03 4.24
CA GLN A 73 13.79 -10.57 5.52
C GLN A 73 13.52 -9.49 6.57
N GLU A 74 14.37 -8.45 6.63
CA GLU A 74 14.17 -7.31 7.53
C GLU A 74 12.95 -6.49 7.09
N LEU A 75 12.83 -6.21 5.80
CA LEU A 75 11.67 -5.49 5.26
C LEU A 75 10.37 -6.25 5.50
N ALA A 76 10.36 -7.57 5.29
CA ALA A 76 9.23 -8.44 5.58
C ALA A 76 8.88 -8.42 7.07
N HIS A 77 9.88 -8.45 7.96
CA HIS A 77 9.65 -8.34 9.39
C HIS A 77 9.01 -6.99 9.78
N TYR A 78 9.51 -5.87 9.24
CA TYR A 78 8.98 -4.54 9.53
C TYR A 78 7.54 -4.39 9.03
N THR A 79 7.29 -4.77 7.78
CA THR A 79 5.96 -4.68 7.16
C THR A 79 4.96 -5.60 7.86
N ASN A 80 5.34 -6.83 8.20
CA ASN A 80 4.50 -7.76 8.96
C ASN A 80 4.13 -7.19 10.34
N THR A 81 5.10 -6.57 11.03
CA THR A 81 4.84 -5.95 12.34
C THR A 81 3.87 -4.77 12.22
N ILE A 82 4.00 -3.94 11.18
CA ILE A 82 3.12 -2.78 10.94
C ILE A 82 1.70 -3.21 10.55
N ASN A 83 1.58 -4.29 9.76
CA ASN A 83 0.31 -4.80 9.27
C ASN A 83 -0.46 -5.60 10.31
N ASN A 84 0.23 -6.21 11.29
CA ASN A 84 -0.40 -6.93 12.41
C ASN A 84 -0.53 -6.08 13.68
N ARG A 85 -0.26 -4.78 13.61
CA ARG A 85 -0.45 -3.87 14.75
C ARG A 85 -1.92 -3.46 14.85
N PHE A 86 -2.55 -3.68 16.01
CA PHE A 86 -3.90 -3.19 16.30
C PHE A 86 -4.00 -1.67 16.15
N ARG A 87 -5.07 -1.18 15.50
CA ARG A 87 -5.28 0.25 15.29
C ARG A 87 -6.64 0.68 15.82
N LYS A 88 -6.65 1.72 16.67
CA LYS A 88 -7.89 2.31 17.19
C LYS A 88 -8.86 2.76 16.08
N ILE A 89 -8.35 3.26 14.95
CA ILE A 89 -9.17 3.68 13.79
C ILE A 89 -9.85 2.50 13.07
N LEU A 90 -9.38 1.28 13.31
CA LEU A 90 -9.95 0.04 12.77
C LEU A 90 -10.68 -0.73 13.87
N ASP A 91 -11.26 -0.04 14.85
CA ASP A 91 -11.93 -0.64 16.01
C ASP A 91 -11.06 -1.69 16.75
N TYR A 92 -9.76 -1.39 16.85
CA TYR A 92 -8.75 -2.27 17.42
C TYR A 92 -8.57 -3.60 16.68
N GLN A 93 -8.88 -3.66 15.39
CA GLN A 93 -8.44 -4.73 14.48
C GLN A 93 -7.06 -4.41 13.90
N THR A 94 -6.42 -5.43 13.31
CA THR A 94 -5.18 -5.24 12.55
C THR A 94 -5.51 -4.91 11.09
N PRO A 95 -4.68 -4.09 10.41
CA PRO A 95 -4.79 -3.88 8.97
C PRO A 95 -4.84 -5.18 8.17
N ASN A 96 -4.09 -6.20 8.59
CA ASN A 96 -4.06 -7.49 7.93
C ASN A 96 -5.41 -8.21 8.00
N ASP A 97 -6.04 -8.22 9.18
CA ASP A 97 -7.38 -8.81 9.34
C ASP A 97 -8.42 -8.08 8.51
N CYS A 98 -8.44 -6.74 8.56
CA CYS A 98 -9.36 -5.94 7.77
C CYS A 98 -9.16 -6.18 6.27
N TYR A 99 -7.91 -6.31 5.83
CA TYR A 99 -7.58 -6.59 4.43
C TYR A 99 -8.10 -7.96 3.98
N ILE A 100 -7.83 -9.02 4.75
CA ILE A 100 -8.31 -10.38 4.47
C ILE A 100 -9.83 -10.42 4.41
N MET A 101 -10.51 -9.77 5.36
CA MET A 101 -11.96 -9.68 5.37
C MET A 101 -12.51 -8.98 4.13
N GLU A 102 -11.86 -7.92 3.66
CA GLU A 102 -12.32 -7.17 2.50
C GLU A 102 -12.10 -7.95 1.19
N VAL A 103 -10.95 -8.61 1.04
CA VAL A 103 -10.68 -9.50 -0.10
C VAL A 103 -11.70 -10.64 -0.16
N ALA A 104 -12.04 -11.25 0.97
CA ALA A 104 -13.06 -12.31 1.04
C ALA A 104 -14.44 -11.82 0.54
N LYS A 105 -14.87 -10.62 0.95
CA LYS A 105 -16.12 -10.03 0.45
C LYS A 105 -16.09 -9.79 -1.06
N LEU A 106 -14.97 -9.32 -1.60
CA LEU A 106 -14.80 -9.10 -3.04
C LEU A 106 -14.87 -10.42 -3.81
N GLN A 107 -14.25 -11.48 -3.30
CA GLN A 107 -14.33 -12.82 -3.88
C GLN A 107 -15.76 -13.35 -3.92
N ASP A 108 -16.50 -13.22 -2.81
CA ASP A 108 -17.89 -13.66 -2.74
C ASP A 108 -18.78 -12.86 -3.70
N THR A 109 -18.57 -11.54 -3.77
CA THR A 109 -19.28 -10.69 -4.73
C THR A 109 -19.02 -11.15 -6.17
N LEU A 110 -17.76 -11.39 -6.56
CA LEU A 110 -17.40 -11.84 -7.90
C LEU A 110 -17.98 -13.22 -8.25
N ARG A 111 -18.20 -14.10 -7.26
CA ARG A 111 -18.85 -15.41 -7.45
C ARG A 111 -20.37 -15.31 -7.65
N GLU A 112 -21.02 -14.26 -7.13
CA GLU A 112 -22.47 -14.08 -7.26
C GLU A 112 -22.90 -13.41 -8.59
N VAL A 113 -22.00 -12.64 -9.22
CA VAL A 113 -22.29 -11.94 -10.50
C VAL A 113 -21.86 -12.72 -11.75
N GLY A 114 -21.15 -13.85 -11.59
CA GLY A 114 -20.68 -14.72 -12.67
C GLY A 114 -21.54 -15.97 -12.84
#